data_AF-A0A6B3NNJ1-F1
#
_entry.id   AF-A0A6B3NNJ1-F1
#
_cell.length_a   1.000
_cell.length_b   1.000
_cell.length_c   1.000
_cell.angle_alpha   90.00
_cell.angle_beta   90.00
_cell.angle_gamma   90.00
#
_symmetry.space_group_name_H-M   'P 1'
#
loop_
_entity.id
_entity.type
_entity.pdbx_description
1 polymer ?
#
loop_
_entity_poly.entity_id
_entity_poly.type
_entity_poly.pdbx_seq_one_letter_code
_entity_poly.pdbx_strand_id
1 'polypeptide(L)'
;QAIQYATVLGVVVVMAAGNNSAAQPTCPAHLATDWGIAVGATDIYNQMTSFSHHAGSIPLDYVLAPGLDIVSTTPDDNYGYLSGTSMAAPHVSGVAALLLEANPFLSPGNVETIITSTAEASSIFV
;
A
#
# COMPACT_ATOMS: atom_id res chain seq x y z
N GLN A 1 15.83 -10.12 -1.42
CA GLN A 1 15.79 -11.60 -1.52
C GLN A 1 14.49 -12.19 -1.00
N ALA A 2 14.04 -11.90 0.24
CA ALA A 2 12.80 -12.46 0.78
C ALA A 2 11.54 -12.06 -0.01
N ILE A 3 11.39 -10.77 -0.35
CA ILE A 3 10.24 -10.28 -1.14
C ILE A 3 10.21 -10.94 -2.53
N GLN A 4 11.31 -10.85 -3.28
CA GLN A 4 11.46 -11.51 -4.57
C GLN A 4 11.11 -13.01 -4.52
N TYR A 5 11.60 -13.73 -3.49
CA TYR A 5 11.29 -15.15 -3.33
C TYR A 5 9.79 -15.40 -3.17
N ALA A 6 9.11 -14.60 -2.33
CA ALA A 6 7.67 -14.69 -2.15
C ALA A 6 6.92 -14.39 -3.47
N THR A 7 7.30 -13.34 -4.18
CA THR A 7 6.70 -12.96 -5.47
C THR A 7 6.84 -14.06 -6.52
N VAL A 8 8.01 -14.69 -6.63
CA VAL A 8 8.24 -15.82 -7.56
C VAL A 8 7.37 -17.03 -7.22
N LEU A 9 6.98 -17.20 -5.95
CA LEU A 9 6.04 -18.24 -5.52
C LEU A 9 4.56 -17.84 -5.65
N GLY A 10 4.25 -16.70 -6.26
CA GLY A 10 2.88 -16.25 -6.49
C GLY A 10 2.27 -15.43 -5.34
N VAL A 11 3.09 -14.95 -4.39
CA VAL A 11 2.61 -14.11 -3.28
C VAL A 11 2.61 -12.64 -3.69
N VAL A 12 1.47 -11.97 -3.49
CA VAL A 12 1.38 -10.50 -3.57
C VAL A 12 1.88 -9.90 -2.26
N VAL A 13 2.84 -8.97 -2.35
CA VAL A 13 3.42 -8.33 -1.17
C VAL A 13 2.98 -6.87 -1.13
N VAL A 14 2.37 -6.45 -0.02
CA VAL A 14 1.92 -5.08 0.23
C VAL A 14 2.70 -4.50 1.40
N MET A 15 3.26 -3.30 1.24
CA MET A 15 4.24 -2.72 2.16
C MET A 15 3.87 -1.29 2.53
N ALA A 16 3.81 -0.98 3.82
CA ALA A 16 3.60 0.38 4.30
C ALA A 16 4.80 1.27 3.95
N ALA A 17 4.56 2.46 3.38
CA ALA A 17 5.63 3.33 2.90
C ALA A 17 6.49 3.93 4.03
N GLY A 18 5.85 4.30 5.14
CA GLY A 18 6.47 4.91 6.33
C GLY A 18 5.75 6.19 6.79
N ASN A 19 6.02 6.62 8.04
CA ASN A 19 5.19 7.60 8.77
C ASN A 19 5.98 8.83 9.30
N ASN A 20 7.04 9.24 8.62
CA ASN A 20 7.86 10.39 9.02
C ASN A 20 8.13 11.37 7.89
N SER A 21 7.19 11.49 6.95
CA SER A 21 7.20 12.51 5.88
C SER A 21 8.45 12.48 4.99
N ALA A 22 9.10 11.32 4.86
CA ALA A 22 10.28 11.19 4.02
C ALA A 22 9.90 11.32 2.54
N ALA A 23 10.86 11.79 1.74
CA ALA A 23 10.66 12.00 0.31
C ALA A 23 10.47 10.70 -0.49
N GLN A 24 10.71 9.54 0.08
CA GLN A 24 10.58 8.23 -0.55
C GLN A 24 10.24 7.16 0.50
N PRO A 25 9.70 5.99 0.12
CA PRO A 25 9.42 4.91 1.05
C PRO A 25 10.70 4.33 1.67
N THR A 26 10.56 3.70 2.83
CA THR A 26 11.66 2.98 3.51
C THR A 26 11.64 1.49 3.21
N CYS A 27 12.72 0.77 3.54
CA CYS A 27 12.76 -0.69 3.40
C CYS A 27 11.68 -1.35 4.28
N PRO A 28 10.89 -2.31 3.77
CA PRO A 28 11.02 -2.94 2.44
C PRO A 28 10.24 -2.25 1.32
N ALA A 29 9.37 -1.28 1.60
CA ALA A 29 8.49 -0.64 0.61
C ALA A 29 9.23 0.00 -0.57
N HIS A 30 10.46 0.51 -0.38
CA HIS A 30 11.28 1.01 -1.49
C HIS A 30 11.58 -0.05 -2.58
N LEU A 31 11.44 -1.35 -2.27
CA LEU A 31 11.66 -2.44 -3.22
C LEU A 31 10.51 -2.63 -4.22
N ALA A 32 9.42 -1.89 -4.09
CA ALA A 32 8.32 -1.85 -5.05
C ALA A 32 8.72 -1.27 -6.42
N THR A 33 9.99 -0.89 -6.60
CA THR A 33 10.59 -0.67 -7.93
C THR A 33 10.57 -1.93 -8.80
N ASP A 34 10.61 -3.09 -8.15
CA ASP A 34 10.79 -4.37 -8.81
C ASP A 34 9.81 -5.45 -8.28
N TRP A 35 9.38 -5.38 -7.01
CA TRP A 35 8.50 -6.37 -6.39
C TRP A 35 7.58 -5.77 -5.31
N GLY A 36 6.27 -6.03 -5.42
CA GLY A 36 5.27 -5.65 -4.42
C GLY A 36 4.79 -4.21 -4.57
N ILE A 37 3.88 -3.81 -3.68
CA ILE A 37 3.20 -2.51 -3.73
C ILE A 37 3.56 -1.71 -2.48
N ALA A 38 4.08 -0.50 -2.66
CA ALA A 38 4.24 0.48 -1.60
C ALA A 38 2.94 1.27 -1.36
N VAL A 39 2.55 1.45 -0.10
CA VAL A 39 1.28 2.08 0.26
C VAL A 39 1.49 3.28 1.16
N GLY A 40 1.13 4.46 0.66
CA GLY A 40 1.00 5.68 1.45
C GLY A 40 -0.40 5.87 2.03
N ALA A 41 -0.56 6.88 2.88
CA ALA A 41 -1.79 7.11 3.62
C ALA A 41 -2.50 8.40 3.19
N THR A 42 -3.81 8.32 2.96
CA THR A 42 -4.71 9.47 2.80
C THR A 42 -5.57 9.73 4.02
N ASP A 43 -6.09 10.95 4.11
CA ASP A 43 -7.20 11.30 4.97
C ASP A 43 -8.56 11.07 4.29
N ILE A 44 -9.64 11.41 5.00
CA ILE A 44 -11.03 11.29 4.53
C ILE A 44 -11.37 12.22 3.34
N TYR A 45 -10.52 13.18 3.03
CA TYR A 45 -10.67 14.11 1.91
C TYR A 45 -9.83 13.68 0.69
N ASN A 46 -9.32 12.43 0.69
CA ASN A 46 -8.40 11.89 -0.31
C ASN A 46 -7.10 12.71 -0.45
N GLN A 47 -6.71 13.44 0.59
CA GLN A 47 -5.43 14.14 0.62
C GLN A 47 -4.38 13.27 1.29
N MET A 48 -3.16 13.32 0.76
CA MET A 48 -2.04 12.62 1.38
C MET A 48 -1.81 13.17 2.79
N THR A 49 -1.73 12.26 3.77
CA THR A 49 -1.48 12.63 5.16
C THR A 49 -0.08 13.20 5.34
N SER A 50 0.06 14.17 6.23
CA SER A 50 1.33 14.87 6.46
C SER A 50 2.47 13.95 6.92
N PHE A 51 2.16 12.81 7.52
CA PHE A 51 3.15 11.82 7.98
C PHE A 51 3.56 10.83 6.90
N SER A 52 2.78 10.63 5.84
CA SER A 52 3.05 9.59 4.84
C SER A 52 4.36 9.88 4.11
N HIS A 53 5.18 8.86 3.90
CA HIS A 53 6.29 8.96 2.95
C HIS A 53 5.76 9.15 1.54
N HIS A 54 6.44 9.94 0.73
CA HIS A 54 6.15 10.15 -0.69
C HIS A 54 6.67 8.98 -1.53
N ALA A 55 6.24 8.89 -2.80
CA ALA A 55 6.76 7.89 -3.75
C ALA A 55 8.25 8.15 -4.07
N GLY A 56 8.67 9.40 -4.07
CA GLY A 56 10.01 9.80 -4.49
C GLY A 56 10.12 9.92 -6.00
N SER A 57 11.35 10.06 -6.49
CA SER A 57 11.64 10.36 -7.90
C SER A 57 11.90 9.12 -8.76
N ILE A 58 12.11 7.96 -8.14
CA ILE A 58 12.30 6.69 -8.84
C ILE A 58 10.90 6.09 -9.05
N PRO A 59 10.49 5.75 -10.28
CA PRO A 59 9.22 5.06 -10.51
C PRO A 59 9.17 3.74 -9.73
N LEU A 60 8.05 3.49 -9.05
CA LEU A 60 7.76 2.25 -8.34
C LEU A 60 6.24 2.01 -8.31
N ASP A 61 5.83 0.79 -7.99
CA ASP A 61 4.43 0.47 -7.72
C ASP A 61 4.01 1.07 -6.38
N TYR A 62 3.39 2.26 -6.45
CA TYR A 62 3.00 3.06 -5.30
C TYR A 62 1.56 3.53 -5.42
N VAL A 63 0.78 3.33 -4.36
CA VAL A 63 -0.61 3.82 -4.25
C VAL A 63 -0.85 4.47 -2.90
N LEU A 64 -1.90 5.29 -2.83
CA LEU A 64 -2.40 5.85 -1.58
C LEU A 64 -3.70 5.14 -1.19
N ALA A 65 -3.88 4.90 0.11
CA ALA A 65 -5.11 4.34 0.67
C ALA A 65 -5.45 5.00 2.02
N PRO A 66 -6.70 4.88 2.51
CA PRO A 66 -7.11 5.49 3.78
C PRO A 66 -6.22 5.05 4.95
N GLY A 67 -5.59 6.02 5.61
CA GLY A 67 -4.65 5.75 6.70
C GLY A 67 -4.71 6.75 7.86
N LEU A 68 -5.56 7.77 7.81
CA LEU A 68 -5.85 8.64 8.97
C LEU A 68 -7.15 8.21 9.63
N ASP A 69 -7.12 8.10 10.97
CA ASP A 69 -8.27 7.81 11.82
C ASP A 69 -9.07 6.59 11.35
N ILE A 70 -8.35 5.49 11.12
CA ILE A 70 -8.91 4.20 10.71
C ILE A 70 -9.33 3.43 11.95
N VAL A 71 -10.63 3.09 12.02
CA VAL A 71 -11.15 2.20 13.05
C VAL A 71 -10.77 0.75 12.73
N SER A 72 -10.27 0.03 13.73
CA SER A 72 -10.03 -1.40 13.62
C SER A 72 -10.13 -2.09 14.98
N THR A 73 -10.08 -3.41 14.95
CA THR A 73 -10.06 -4.25 16.16
C THR A 73 -8.74 -4.09 16.91
N THR A 74 -8.82 -3.95 18.22
CA THR A 74 -7.69 -4.01 19.14
C THR A 74 -7.83 -5.25 20.04
N PRO A 75 -6.79 -5.65 20.79
CA PRO A 75 -6.93 -6.70 21.80
C PRO A 75 -8.09 -6.42 22.77
N ASP A 76 -8.51 -7.48 23.46
CA ASP A 76 -9.55 -7.44 24.49
C ASP A 76 -10.96 -7.05 23.99
N ASP A 77 -11.35 -7.58 22.81
CA ASP A 77 -12.68 -7.40 22.20
C ASP A 77 -13.10 -5.93 22.04
N ASN A 78 -12.14 -5.10 21.61
CA ASN A 78 -12.32 -3.66 21.56
C ASN A 78 -12.02 -3.09 20.16
N TYR A 79 -12.42 -1.85 19.95
CA TYR A 79 -12.16 -1.09 18.74
C TYR A 79 -11.42 0.19 19.08
N GLY A 80 -10.52 0.59 18.19
CA GLY A 80 -9.75 1.82 18.33
C GLY A 80 -9.49 2.47 16.98
N TYR A 81 -9.24 3.77 17.03
CA TYR A 81 -8.79 4.54 15.88
C TYR A 81 -7.27 4.63 15.89
N LEU A 82 -6.64 4.27 14.77
CA LEU A 82 -5.21 4.42 14.57
C LEU A 82 -4.92 5.09 13.23
N SER A 83 -3.77 5.73 13.15
CA SER A 83 -3.31 6.48 11.98
C SER A 83 -1.91 6.04 11.57
N GLY A 84 -1.73 5.80 10.27
CA GLY A 84 -0.45 5.41 9.69
C GLY A 84 -0.60 4.74 8.32
N THR A 85 0.51 4.69 7.58
CA THR A 85 0.64 3.82 6.39
C THR A 85 0.45 2.34 6.76
N SER A 86 0.70 1.97 8.01
CA SER A 86 0.35 0.65 8.57
C SER A 86 -1.16 0.35 8.55
N MET A 87 -2.01 1.39 8.59
CA MET A 87 -3.47 1.26 8.47
C MET A 87 -3.92 1.35 7.01
N ALA A 88 -3.15 2.04 6.16
CA ALA A 88 -3.41 2.08 4.73
C ALA A 88 -3.10 0.75 4.02
N ALA A 89 -1.96 0.12 4.34
CA ALA A 89 -1.52 -1.14 3.74
C ALA A 89 -2.59 -2.27 3.76
N PRO A 90 -3.28 -2.57 4.88
CA PRO A 90 -4.29 -3.63 4.90
C PRO A 90 -5.51 -3.38 4.01
N HIS A 91 -5.85 -2.11 3.70
CA HIS A 91 -6.89 -1.83 2.71
C HIS A 91 -6.48 -2.34 1.32
N VAL A 92 -5.24 -2.07 0.91
CA VAL A 92 -4.70 -2.55 -0.38
C VAL A 92 -4.53 -4.07 -0.39
N SER A 93 -4.12 -4.67 0.73
CA SER A 93 -4.10 -6.14 0.88
C SER A 93 -5.49 -6.75 0.72
N GLY A 94 -6.54 -6.10 1.24
CA GLY A 94 -7.93 -6.52 1.05
C GLY A 94 -8.37 -6.46 -0.41
N VAL A 95 -8.05 -5.38 -1.12
CA VAL A 95 -8.33 -5.26 -2.56
C VAL A 95 -7.60 -6.36 -3.36
N ALA A 96 -6.32 -6.61 -3.07
CA ALA A 96 -5.56 -7.68 -3.70
C ALA A 96 -6.19 -9.06 -3.45
N ALA A 97 -6.68 -9.33 -2.24
CA ALA A 97 -7.37 -10.56 -1.92
C ALA A 97 -8.69 -10.70 -2.70
N LEU A 98 -9.48 -9.63 -2.84
CA LEU A 98 -10.71 -9.64 -3.63
C LEU A 98 -10.44 -9.85 -5.13
N LEU A 99 -9.36 -9.30 -5.67
CA LEU A 99 -8.93 -9.55 -7.05
C LEU A 99 -8.60 -11.04 -7.26
N LEU A 100 -7.88 -11.65 -6.31
CA LEU A 100 -7.54 -13.07 -6.35
C LEU A 100 -8.75 -13.97 -6.11
N GLU A 101 -9.73 -13.55 -5.31
CA GLU A 101 -11.01 -14.24 -5.18
C GLU A 101 -11.77 -14.25 -6.51
N ALA A 102 -11.85 -13.10 -7.18
CA ALA A 102 -12.51 -12.97 -8.47
C ALA A 102 -11.78 -13.72 -9.60
N ASN A 103 -10.45 -13.76 -9.57
CA ASN A 103 -9.63 -14.53 -10.49
C ASN A 103 -8.36 -15.08 -9.81
N PRO A 104 -8.38 -16.34 -9.36
CA PRO A 104 -7.25 -16.98 -8.68
C PRO A 104 -6.01 -17.21 -9.56
N PHE A 105 -6.10 -16.98 -10.87
CA PHE A 105 -4.99 -17.18 -11.82
C PHE A 105 -4.19 -15.90 -12.10
N LEU A 106 -4.55 -14.77 -11.48
CA LEU A 106 -3.75 -13.55 -11.59
C LEU A 106 -2.36 -13.77 -10.99
N SER A 107 -1.32 -13.44 -11.75
CA SER A 107 0.03 -13.38 -11.21
C SER A 107 0.19 -12.18 -10.27
N PRO A 108 1.16 -12.17 -9.34
CA PRO A 108 1.41 -11.01 -8.48
C PRO A 108 1.59 -9.72 -9.27
N GLY A 109 2.37 -9.75 -10.35
CA GLY A 109 2.56 -8.58 -11.22
C GLY A 109 1.28 -8.12 -11.92
N ASN A 110 0.32 -9.00 -12.21
CA ASN A 110 -0.98 -8.59 -12.71
C ASN A 110 -1.81 -7.89 -11.62
N VAL A 111 -1.77 -8.40 -10.39
CA VAL A 111 -2.46 -7.76 -9.25
C VAL A 111 -1.85 -6.37 -8.99
N GLU A 112 -0.53 -6.28 -8.94
CA GLU A 112 0.23 -5.02 -8.82
C GLU A 112 -0.21 -4.04 -9.92
N THR A 113 -0.13 -4.45 -11.19
CA THR A 113 -0.52 -3.60 -12.34
C THR A 113 -1.99 -3.16 -12.28
N ILE A 114 -2.92 -4.05 -11.94
CA ILE A 114 -4.35 -3.70 -11.86
C ILE A 114 -4.56 -2.63 -10.78
N ILE A 115 -3.98 -2.82 -9.60
CA ILE A 115 -4.12 -1.88 -8.48
C ILE A 115 -3.48 -0.53 -8.83
N THR A 116 -2.26 -0.52 -9.35
CA THR A 116 -1.55 0.75 -9.64
C THR A 116 -2.14 1.51 -10.82
N SER A 117 -2.55 0.82 -11.89
CA SER A 117 -3.11 1.48 -13.09
C SER A 117 -4.56 1.97 -12.93
N THR A 118 -5.29 1.48 -11.93
CA THR A 118 -6.67 1.90 -11.64
C THR A 118 -6.77 2.86 -10.46
N ALA A 119 -5.64 3.18 -9.81
CA ALA A 119 -5.59 4.21 -8.79
C ALA A 119 -6.00 5.57 -9.39
N GLU A 120 -6.81 6.34 -8.65
CA GLU A 120 -7.20 7.67 -9.08
C GLU A 120 -5.95 8.57 -9.16
N ALA A 121 -5.76 9.21 -10.31
CA ALA A 121 -4.70 10.19 -10.48
C ALA A 121 -5.02 11.41 -9.63
N SER A 122 -4.45 11.47 -8.42
CA SER A 122 -4.56 12.67 -7.61
C SER A 122 -3.79 13.80 -8.29
N SER A 123 -4.43 14.94 -8.49
CA SER A 123 -3.83 16.17 -9.04
C SER A 123 -2.83 16.84 -8.08
N ILE A 124 -2.39 16.12 -7.05
CA ILE A 124 -1.32 16.50 -6.14
C ILE A 124 0.01 16.07 -6.76
N PHE A 125 0.83 17.08 -7.06
CA PHE A 125 2.13 16.98 -7.70
C PHE A 125 2.99 15.85 -7.10
N VAL A 126 3.38 14.93 -8.00
CA VAL A 126 4.55 14.04 -7.85
C VAL A 126 5.82 14.88 -7.76
#